data_AF-W1UVX1-F1
#
_entry.id   AF-W1UVX1-F1
#
_cell.length_a   1.000
_cell.length_b   1.000
_cell.length_c   1.000
_cell.angle_alpha   90.00
_cell.angle_beta   90.00
_cell.angle_gamma   90.00
#
_symmetry.space_group_name_H-M   'P 1'
#
loop_
_entity.id
_entity.type
_entity.pdbx_description
1 polymer ?
#
loop_
_entity_poly.entity_id
_entity_poly.type
_entity_poly.pdbx_seq_one_letter_code
_entity_poly.pdbx_strand_id
1 'polypeptide(L)'
;MIQKHAIPILEFDDNPQAVIMPNHEGLDLHLPKKCVYAFLGEEIDRYAREVGADCIGEFVSATKTYPVYVVNYKGEEVCLVQAPVGSAPAAQFMDWLIG
;
A
#
# COMPACT_ATOMS: atom_id res chain seq x y z
N MET A 1 18.78 15.03 9.73
CA MET A 1 20.23 15.29 9.65
C MET A 1 20.87 13.97 9.28
N ILE A 2 21.60 13.93 8.16
CA ILE A 2 22.21 12.68 7.70
C ILE A 2 23.42 12.34 8.57
N GLN A 3 23.34 11.21 9.28
CA GLN A 3 24.43 10.60 10.02
C GLN A 3 25.31 9.81 9.05
N LYS A 4 26.47 10.38 8.71
CA LYS A 4 27.42 9.80 7.74
C LYS A 4 28.31 8.74 8.36
N HIS A 5 28.65 7.72 7.58
CA HIS A 5 29.57 6.64 7.96
C HIS A 5 30.61 6.38 6.87
N ALA A 6 31.66 5.62 7.20
CA ALA A 6 32.67 5.24 6.21
C ALA A 6 32.11 4.37 5.06
N ILE A 7 31.03 3.62 5.33
CA ILE A 7 30.31 2.80 4.35
C ILE A 7 28.92 3.42 4.15
N PRO A 8 28.58 3.90 2.94
CA PRO A 8 27.33 4.65 2.69
C PRO A 8 26.02 3.91 3.02
N ILE A 9 25.98 2.57 2.91
CA ILE A 9 24.77 1.80 3.22
C ILE A 9 24.40 1.82 4.72
N LEU A 10 25.29 2.31 5.57
CA LEU A 10 25.08 2.46 7.00
C LEU A 10 24.67 3.88 7.40
N GLU A 11 24.48 4.79 6.44
CA GLU A 11 23.98 6.14 6.72
C GLU A 11 22.51 6.11 7.14
N PHE A 12 22.12 7.08 7.97
CA PHE A 12 20.74 7.23 8.46
C PHE A 12 20.35 8.70 8.44
N ASP A 13 19.17 9.02 7.91
CA ASP A 13 18.57 10.35 8.08
C ASP A 13 17.49 10.27 9.16
N ASP A 14 17.66 11.07 10.21
CA ASP A 14 16.68 11.16 11.30
C ASP A 14 15.48 12.06 10.97
N ASN A 15 15.42 12.65 9.77
CA ASN A 15 14.26 13.38 9.29
C ASN A 15 13.11 12.41 8.99
N PRO A 16 11.96 12.51 9.68
CA PRO A 16 10.81 11.64 9.41
C PRO A 16 10.12 11.95 8.08
N GLN A 17 10.43 13.08 7.42
CA GLN A 17 9.90 13.42 6.12
C GLN A 17 10.77 12.81 5.02
N ALA A 18 10.18 11.92 4.23
CA ALA A 18 10.81 11.37 3.05
C ALA A 18 10.95 12.43 1.96
N VAL A 19 11.94 12.27 1.08
CA VAL A 19 12.09 13.12 -0.12
C VAL A 19 10.87 12.98 -1.04
N ILE A 20 10.32 11.77 -1.11
CA ILE A 20 9.06 11.46 -1.78
C ILE A 20 8.16 10.86 -0.71
N MET A 21 7.12 11.58 -0.33
CA MET A 21 6.14 11.08 0.61
C MET A 21 5.32 9.95 -0.02
N PRO A 22 4.85 8.97 0.76
CA PRO A 22 4.10 7.84 0.20
C PRO A 22 2.86 8.26 -0.59
N ASN A 23 2.22 9.36 -0.19
CA ASN A 23 1.04 9.95 -0.81
C ASN A 23 1.34 11.07 -1.82
N HIS A 24 2.58 11.15 -2.34
CA HIS A 24 3.03 12.22 -3.23
C HIS A 24 2.18 12.42 -4.50
N GLU A 25 1.40 11.41 -4.90
CA GLU A 25 0.44 11.50 -6.00
C GLU A 25 -0.74 12.45 -5.69
N GLY A 26 -0.98 12.76 -4.41
CA GLY A 26 -2.04 13.69 -3.98
C GLY A 26 -3.44 13.19 -4.31
N LEU A 27 -3.64 11.87 -4.32
CA LEU A 27 -4.94 11.26 -4.62
C LEU A 27 -5.92 11.52 -3.47
N ASP A 28 -7.16 11.85 -3.80
CA ASP A 28 -8.24 12.06 -2.83
C ASP A 28 -8.87 10.72 -2.38
N LEU A 29 -8.04 9.86 -1.80
CA LEU A 29 -8.41 8.50 -1.38
C LEU A 29 -8.86 8.49 0.08
N HIS A 30 -10.11 8.08 0.30
CA HIS A 30 -10.66 7.88 1.64
C HIS A 30 -10.76 6.39 1.93
N LEU A 31 -9.71 5.83 2.54
CA LEU A 31 -9.62 4.40 2.83
C LEU A 31 -10.31 4.04 4.16
N PRO A 32 -11.01 2.88 4.22
CA PRO A 32 -11.52 2.36 5.48
C PRO A 32 -10.40 2.12 6.52
N LYS A 33 -10.73 2.25 7.80
CA LYS A 33 -9.77 2.04 8.91
C LYS A 33 -9.25 0.59 9.04
N LYS A 34 -9.92 -0.36 8.39
CA LYS A 34 -9.59 -1.78 8.42
C LYS A 34 -9.13 -2.20 7.03
N CYS A 35 -8.03 -2.94 6.96
CA CYS A 35 -7.49 -3.45 5.71
C CYS A 35 -7.15 -4.94 5.86
N VAL A 36 -7.56 -5.73 4.88
CA VAL A 36 -7.02 -7.07 4.64
C VAL A 36 -5.88 -6.93 3.65
N TYR A 37 -4.67 -7.08 4.17
CA TYR A 37 -3.41 -6.99 3.44
C TYR A 37 -2.83 -8.39 3.22
N ALA A 38 -3.05 -8.98 2.05
CA ALA A 38 -2.88 -10.42 1.87
C ALA A 38 -1.89 -10.81 0.77
N PHE A 39 -1.08 -11.84 1.05
CA PHE A 39 -0.14 -12.45 0.11
C PHE A 39 -0.76 -13.67 -0.58
N LEU A 40 -1.93 -13.48 -1.21
CA LEU A 40 -2.74 -14.57 -1.79
C LEU A 40 -2.81 -14.55 -3.32
N GLY A 41 -1.92 -13.81 -3.99
CA GLY A 41 -1.93 -13.72 -5.44
C GLY A 41 -3.27 -13.21 -5.99
N GLU A 42 -3.80 -13.86 -7.02
CA GLU A 42 -5.03 -13.46 -7.72
C GLU A 42 -6.32 -13.64 -6.89
N GLU A 43 -6.24 -14.28 -5.72
CA GLU A 43 -7.39 -14.55 -4.87
C GLU A 43 -8.08 -13.28 -4.38
N ILE A 44 -7.32 -12.21 -4.17
CA ILE A 44 -7.87 -10.90 -3.80
C ILE A 44 -8.73 -10.34 -4.93
N ASP A 45 -8.18 -10.31 -6.14
CA ASP A 45 -8.86 -9.82 -7.34
C ASP A 45 -10.06 -10.72 -7.70
N ARG A 46 -9.97 -12.03 -7.45
CA ARG A 46 -11.08 -12.97 -7.64
C ARG A 46 -12.21 -12.70 -6.66
N TYR A 47 -11.91 -12.64 -5.37
CA TYR A 47 -12.92 -12.39 -4.34
C TYR A 47 -13.58 -11.02 -4.53
N ALA A 48 -12.79 -9.97 -4.79
CA ALA A 48 -13.31 -8.63 -5.06
C ALA A 48 -14.36 -8.62 -6.19
N ARG A 49 -14.09 -9.34 -7.29
CA ARG A 49 -15.05 -9.49 -8.40
C ARG A 49 -16.29 -10.28 -8.01
N GLU A 50 -16.14 -11.38 -7.25
CA GLU A 50 -17.26 -12.22 -6.82
C GLU A 50 -18.26 -11.48 -5.94
N VAL A 51 -17.77 -10.58 -5.08
CA VAL A 51 -18.62 -9.79 -4.17
C VAL A 51 -19.01 -8.42 -4.73
N GLY A 52 -18.53 -8.07 -5.93
CA GLY A 52 -18.78 -6.76 -6.55
C GLY A 52 -18.18 -5.60 -5.76
N ALA A 53 -16.96 -5.76 -5.25
CA ALA A 53 -16.25 -4.72 -4.52
C ALA A 53 -15.89 -3.52 -5.42
N ASP A 54 -15.87 -2.33 -4.82
CA ASP A 54 -15.52 -1.09 -5.52
C ASP A 54 -14.00 -0.95 -5.60
N CYS A 55 -13.45 -0.77 -6.81
CA CYS A 55 -12.05 -0.40 -7.00
C CYS A 55 -11.94 1.12 -6.86
N ILE A 56 -11.28 1.59 -5.81
CA ILE A 56 -11.21 3.02 -5.48
C ILE A 56 -9.86 3.64 -5.81
N GLY A 57 -8.85 2.83 -6.12
CA GLY A 57 -7.50 3.29 -6.44
C GLY A 57 -6.63 2.16 -6.96
N GLU A 58 -5.48 2.54 -7.50
CA GLU A 58 -4.48 1.61 -8.03
C GLU A 58 -3.08 2.06 -7.58
N PHE A 59 -2.35 1.14 -6.94
CA PHE A 59 -0.94 1.35 -6.65
C PHE A 59 -0.10 0.81 -7.80
N VAL A 60 0.61 1.70 -8.49
CA VAL A 60 1.40 1.37 -9.68
C VAL A 60 2.85 1.09 -9.29
N SER A 61 3.35 -0.10 -9.59
CA SER A 61 4.77 -0.44 -9.46
C SER A 61 5.38 -0.81 -10.81
N ALA A 62 6.71 -0.89 -10.86
CA ALA A 62 7.43 -1.33 -12.06
C ALA A 62 7.08 -2.77 -12.51
N THR A 63 6.49 -3.59 -11.64
CA THR A 63 6.25 -5.02 -11.90
C THR A 63 4.78 -5.37 -12.09
N LYS A 64 3.88 -4.65 -11.40
CA LYS A 64 2.44 -4.89 -11.39
C LYS A 64 1.72 -3.63 -10.90
N THR A 65 0.52 -3.41 -11.41
CA THR A 65 -0.47 -2.49 -10.84
C THR A 65 -1.34 -3.27 -9.85
N TYR A 66 -1.48 -2.76 -8.62
CA TYR A 66 -2.21 -3.37 -7.53
C TYR A 66 -3.50 -2.59 -7.28
N PRO A 67 -4.66 -3.12 -7.67
CA PRO A 67 -5.94 -2.51 -7.35
C PRO A 67 -6.19 -2.45 -5.84
N VAL A 68 -6.88 -1.41 -5.41
CA VAL A 68 -7.31 -1.21 -4.03
C VAL A 68 -8.83 -1.24 -4.00
N TYR A 69 -9.36 -2.26 -3.33
CA TYR A 69 -10.80 -2.48 -3.26
C TYR A 69 -11.37 -2.06 -1.90
N VAL A 70 -12.64 -1.69 -1.89
CA VAL A 70 -13.45 -1.56 -0.68
C VAL A 70 -14.63 -2.52 -0.77
N VAL A 71 -14.86 -3.25 0.32
CA VAL A 71 -15.98 -4.17 0.48
C VAL A 71 -16.73 -3.85 1.78
N ASN A 72 -18.06 -3.94 1.74
CA ASN A 72 -18.87 -3.96 2.95
C ASN A 72 -18.98 -5.41 3.46
N TYR A 73 -18.32 -5.71 4.57
CA TYR A 73 -18.40 -7.01 5.23
C TYR A 73 -19.19 -6.89 6.53
N LYS A 74 -20.43 -7.41 6.54
CA LYS A 74 -21.34 -7.39 7.70
C LYS A 74 -21.58 -6.00 8.29
N GLY A 75 -21.74 -4.99 7.43
CA GLY A 75 -21.99 -3.61 7.85
C GLY A 75 -20.73 -2.79 8.13
N GLU A 76 -19.54 -3.36 7.95
CA GLU A 76 -18.25 -2.68 8.12
C GLU A 76 -17.54 -2.55 6.77
N GLU A 77 -17.07 -1.35 6.45
CA GLU A 77 -16.20 -1.14 5.29
C GLU A 77 -14.79 -1.63 5.59
N VAL A 78 -14.25 -2.44 4.67
CA VAL A 78 -12.91 -3.02 4.78
C VAL A 78 -12.19 -2.82 3.45
N CYS A 79 -10.98 -2.27 3.52
CA CYS A 79 -10.06 -2.23 2.40
C CYS A 79 -9.51 -3.63 2.12
N LEU A 80 -9.40 -4.01 0.86
CA LEU A 80 -8.89 -5.30 0.44
C LEU A 80 -7.81 -5.10 -0.63
N VAL A 81 -6.59 -5.57 -0.34
CA VAL A 81 -5.44 -5.40 -1.24
C VAL A 81 -4.56 -6.64 -1.31
N GLN A 82 -4.00 -6.88 -2.49
CA GLN A 82 -2.95 -7.87 -2.67
C GLN A 82 -1.59 -7.24 -2.32
N ALA A 83 -0.90 -7.81 -1.34
CA ALA A 83 0.45 -7.43 -1.01
C ALA A 83 1.46 -7.91 -2.08
N PRO A 84 2.40 -7.06 -2.53
CA PRO A 84 3.55 -7.51 -3.32
C PRO A 84 4.47 -8.41 -2.48
N VAL A 85 5.07 -9.43 -3.09
CA VAL A 85 6.01 -10.33 -2.41
C VAL A 85 7.33 -9.60 -2.13
N GLY A 86 7.77 -9.62 -0.88
CA GLY A 86 9.01 -9.00 -0.42
C GLY A 86 8.75 -7.85 0.57
N SER A 87 9.61 -7.72 1.59
CA SER A 87 9.41 -6.72 2.66
C SER A 87 9.43 -5.30 2.15
N ALA A 88 10.38 -4.95 1.28
CA ALA A 88 10.54 -3.61 0.73
C ALA A 88 9.31 -3.15 -0.09
N PRO A 89 8.84 -3.87 -1.13
CA PRO A 89 7.65 -3.43 -1.87
C PRO A 89 6.37 -3.50 -1.03
N ALA A 90 6.27 -4.43 -0.09
CA ALA A 90 5.11 -4.52 0.79
C ALA A 90 5.02 -3.31 1.73
N ALA A 91 6.15 -2.92 2.33
CA ALA A 91 6.23 -1.72 3.16
C ALA A 91 5.90 -0.46 2.35
N GLN A 92 6.43 -0.33 1.13
CA GLN A 92 6.11 0.81 0.26
C GLN A 92 4.60 0.93 -0.01
N PHE A 93 3.93 -0.18 -0.35
CA PHE A 93 2.50 -0.16 -0.59
C PHE A 93 1.71 0.10 0.70
N MET A 94 2.16 -0.44 1.84
CA MET A 94 1.56 -0.13 3.14
C MET A 94 1.66 1.37 3.46
N ASP A 95 2.83 1.97 3.25
CA ASP A 95 3.05 3.39 3.47
C ASP A 95 2.13 4.24 2.59
N TRP A 96 1.89 3.83 1.34
CA TRP A 96 0.93 4.48 0.43
C TRP A 96 -0.52 4.36 0.94
N LEU A 97 -0.89 3.22 1.53
CA LEU A 97 -2.25 2.98 2.08
C LEU A 97 -2.53 3.75 3.38
N ILE A 98 -1.49 4.14 4.13
CA ILE A 98 -1.63 4.88 5.40
C ILE A 98 -1.21 6.34 5.30
N GLY A 99 -0.70 6.75 4.14
CA GLY A 99 -0.19 8.09 3.84
C GLY A 99 -1.27 9.16 3.75
#